data_AF-M1EIL6-F1
#
_entry.id   AF-M1EIL6-F1
#
_cell.length_a   1.000
_cell.length_b   1.000
_cell.length_c   1.000
_cell.angle_alpha   90.00
_cell.angle_beta   90.00
_cell.angle_gamma   90.00
#
_symmetry.space_group_name_H-M   'P 1'
#
loop_
_entity.id
_entity.type
_entity.pdbx_description
1 polymer ?
#
loop_
_entity_poly.entity_id
_entity_poly.type
_entity_poly.pdbx_seq_one_letter_code
_entity_poly.pdbx_strand_id
1 'polypeptide(L)'
;GLRFEVVPSRFKEKLDKASFPTPYAYAIETAKQKALEVARRMHQKDLRAPDVVIGADTIVTIGGLILEKPVDKQDAYRMLSRLNGKEHSVFTGVAIVHCCTTDAQLDLEVSEFHEETTVKFSELSEELLWEYIDSGEPMDKAGGYGIQALGGMLVEHVRGDFLNVVGFPLNHFCKKLVELYSLPRREDLRRVKHDSIPPVDTFENLSDVEGSGSDPAQGDDGGGHGRAEADGDRTQAPAGPQGTDSHGTGESPPPFPAGLLELIDGFKASKALFVACKLNVFDVLKVDGPLKAVDIAGKIDASVCGTERLLDVCVALGLLEKT
;
A
#
# COMPACT_ATOMS: atom_id res chain seq x y z
N GLY A 1 3.42 13.09 -5.00
CA GLY A 1 3.02 13.22 -6.41
C GLY A 1 1.53 13.17 -6.63
N LEU A 2 0.72 12.70 -5.65
CA LEU A 2 -0.73 12.56 -5.80
C LEU A 2 -1.34 13.90 -6.19
N ARG A 3 -2.17 13.90 -7.23
CA ARG A 3 -3.04 15.02 -7.56
C ARG A 3 -4.36 14.79 -6.85
N PHE A 4 -4.72 15.72 -5.97
CA PHE A 4 -5.95 15.64 -5.20
C PHE A 4 -6.50 17.03 -4.97
N GLU A 5 -7.79 17.10 -4.71
CA GLU A 5 -8.48 18.31 -4.27
C GLU A 5 -8.59 18.29 -2.74
N VAL A 6 -8.32 19.42 -2.09
CA VAL A 6 -8.47 19.54 -0.64
C VAL A 6 -9.89 20.02 -0.35
N VAL A 7 -10.71 19.12 0.20
CA VAL A 7 -12.07 19.43 0.66
C VAL A 7 -12.13 19.17 2.16
N PRO A 8 -12.01 20.21 3.01
CA PRO A 8 -12.11 20.04 4.46
C PRO A 8 -13.46 19.44 4.85
N SER A 9 -13.43 18.46 5.76
CA SER A 9 -14.64 17.91 6.35
C SER A 9 -15.31 18.93 7.28
N ARG A 10 -16.63 18.88 7.35
CA ARG A 10 -17.44 19.62 8.34
C ARG A 10 -17.82 18.79 9.55
N PHE A 11 -17.42 17.51 9.57
CA PHE A 11 -17.61 16.64 10.71
C PHE A 11 -16.85 17.19 11.92
N LYS A 12 -17.56 17.42 13.02
CA LYS A 12 -16.97 17.88 14.28
C LYS A 12 -16.52 16.65 15.07
N GLU A 13 -15.28 16.64 15.52
CA GLU A 13 -14.68 15.59 16.37
C GLU A 13 -15.38 15.57 17.74
N LYS A 14 -16.54 14.92 17.80
CA LYS A 14 -17.41 14.83 18.98
C LYS A 14 -17.75 13.38 19.34
N LEU A 15 -17.05 12.42 18.75
CA LEU A 15 -17.22 11.03 19.11
C LEU A 15 -16.81 10.84 20.57
N ASP A 16 -17.56 10.03 21.31
CA ASP A 16 -17.23 9.75 22.69
C ASP A 16 -16.00 8.83 22.75
N LYS A 17 -14.87 9.37 23.19
CA LYS A 17 -13.60 8.64 23.33
C LYS A 17 -13.74 7.40 24.21
N ALA A 18 -14.63 7.42 25.20
CA ALA A 18 -14.86 6.28 26.10
C ALA A 18 -15.63 5.12 25.44
N SER A 19 -16.28 5.37 24.29
CA SER A 19 -17.00 4.34 23.55
C SER A 19 -16.10 3.43 22.71
N PHE A 20 -14.80 3.75 22.61
CA PHE A 20 -13.84 2.98 21.82
C PHE A 20 -12.95 2.12 22.71
N PRO A 21 -12.69 0.86 22.34
CA PRO A 21 -11.84 -0.03 23.12
C PRO A 21 -10.36 0.38 23.07
N THR A 22 -9.94 1.10 22.02
CA THR A 22 -8.55 1.53 21.82
C THR A 22 -8.50 2.93 21.21
N PRO A 23 -7.40 3.68 21.43
CA PRO A 23 -7.24 5.01 20.84
C PRO A 23 -7.18 5.00 19.31
N TYR A 24 -6.55 3.99 18.70
CA TYR A 24 -6.51 3.91 17.23
C TYR A 24 -7.90 3.66 16.63
N ALA A 25 -8.80 2.95 17.33
CA ALA A 25 -10.17 2.76 16.86
C ALA A 25 -10.94 4.09 16.83
N TYR A 26 -10.71 4.96 17.82
CA TYR A 26 -11.23 6.33 17.82
C TYR A 26 -10.72 7.14 16.62
N ALA A 27 -9.41 7.09 16.35
CA ALA A 27 -8.82 7.83 15.23
C ALA A 27 -9.33 7.32 13.88
N ILE A 28 -9.41 5.99 13.69
CA ILE A 28 -9.95 5.37 12.48
C ILE A 28 -11.40 5.82 12.25
N GLU A 29 -12.27 5.72 13.26
CA GLU A 29 -13.67 6.08 13.12
C GLU A 29 -13.83 7.58 12.85
N THR A 30 -13.03 8.43 13.49
CA THR A 30 -13.01 9.88 13.24
C THR A 30 -12.60 10.18 11.80
N ALA A 31 -11.54 9.54 11.29
CA ALA A 31 -11.08 9.67 9.90
C ALA A 31 -12.16 9.22 8.90
N LYS A 32 -12.82 8.10 9.18
CA LYS A 32 -13.94 7.57 8.40
C LYS A 32 -15.11 8.55 8.34
N GLN A 33 -15.57 9.05 9.49
CA GLN A 33 -16.70 9.98 9.53
C GLN A 33 -16.40 11.29 8.77
N LYS A 34 -15.14 11.77 8.84
CA LYS A 34 -14.67 12.91 8.04
C LYS A 34 -14.79 12.64 6.53
N ALA A 35 -14.30 11.48 6.08
CA ALA A 35 -14.32 11.10 4.66
C ALA A 35 -15.75 10.86 4.15
N LEU A 36 -16.59 10.15 4.91
CA LEU A 36 -17.99 9.90 4.56
C LEU A 36 -18.80 11.18 4.47
N GLU A 37 -18.56 12.15 5.35
CA GLU A 37 -19.21 13.48 5.28
C GLU A 37 -18.88 14.19 3.97
N VAL A 38 -17.59 14.21 3.59
CA VAL A 38 -17.13 14.84 2.35
C VAL A 38 -17.73 14.13 1.12
N ALA A 39 -17.66 12.80 1.07
CA ALA A 39 -18.21 12.00 -0.04
C ALA A 39 -19.71 12.28 -0.26
N ARG A 40 -20.51 12.20 0.80
CA ARG A 40 -21.96 12.44 0.75
C ARG A 40 -22.28 13.89 0.36
N ARG A 41 -21.54 14.87 0.92
CA ARG A 41 -21.76 16.29 0.63
C ARG A 41 -21.45 16.64 -0.82
N MET A 42 -20.35 16.11 -1.37
CA MET A 42 -19.97 16.35 -2.77
C MET A 42 -20.98 15.75 -3.74
N HIS A 43 -21.46 14.52 -3.47
CA HIS A 43 -22.51 13.89 -4.27
C HIS A 43 -23.81 14.70 -4.29
N GLN A 44 -24.28 15.13 -3.12
CA GLN A 44 -25.56 15.84 -2.99
C GLN A 44 -25.53 17.26 -3.54
N LYS A 45 -24.44 18.00 -3.31
CA LYS A 45 -24.39 19.44 -3.57
C LYS A 45 -23.77 19.78 -4.92
N ASP A 46 -22.70 19.09 -5.27
CA ASP A 46 -21.89 19.44 -6.45
C ASP A 46 -22.25 18.54 -7.65
N LEU A 47 -23.20 17.60 -7.48
CA LEU A 47 -23.60 16.57 -8.44
C LEU A 47 -22.40 15.83 -9.03
N ARG A 48 -21.32 15.73 -8.25
CA ARG A 48 -20.06 15.11 -8.61
C ARG A 48 -19.69 14.14 -7.50
N ALA A 49 -19.82 12.86 -7.77
CA ALA A 49 -19.22 11.84 -6.92
C ALA A 49 -17.70 11.87 -7.14
N PRO A 50 -16.88 12.09 -6.10
CA PRO A 50 -15.45 11.83 -6.20
C PRO A 50 -15.22 10.33 -6.45
N ASP A 51 -14.10 9.92 -7.05
CA ASP A 51 -13.79 8.48 -7.15
C ASP A 51 -13.36 7.89 -5.80
N VAL A 52 -12.53 8.66 -5.08
CA VAL A 52 -11.96 8.29 -3.78
C VAL A 52 -11.92 9.50 -2.86
N VAL A 53 -12.33 9.33 -1.61
CA VAL A 53 -12.14 10.30 -0.53
C VAL A 53 -11.22 9.70 0.52
N ILE A 54 -10.18 10.43 0.91
CA ILE A 54 -9.23 10.01 1.94
C ILE A 54 -9.45 10.88 3.18
N GLY A 55 -9.80 10.24 4.28
CA GLY A 55 -9.85 10.85 5.62
C GLY A 55 -8.64 10.43 6.43
N ALA A 56 -8.11 11.34 7.24
CA ALA A 56 -7.10 11.05 8.24
C ALA A 56 -7.41 11.78 9.54
N ASP A 57 -7.02 11.14 10.66
CA ASP A 57 -7.13 11.70 11.99
C ASP A 57 -5.92 11.28 12.82
N THR A 58 -5.23 12.26 13.40
CA THR A 58 -4.01 12.03 14.18
C THR A 58 -4.26 12.42 15.62
N ILE A 59 -3.91 11.52 16.54
CA ILE A 59 -4.00 11.74 17.97
C ILE A 59 -2.68 11.37 18.65
N VAL A 60 -2.42 12.00 19.81
CA VAL A 60 -1.33 11.63 20.70
C VAL A 60 -1.90 10.94 21.93
N THR A 61 -1.22 9.93 22.45
CA THR A 61 -1.65 9.23 23.67
C THR A 61 -0.53 9.08 24.67
N ILE A 62 -0.84 9.35 25.94
CA ILE A 62 0.10 9.14 27.04
C ILE A 62 -0.63 8.61 28.28
N GLY A 63 -0.24 7.42 28.74
CA GLY A 63 -0.89 6.75 29.87
C GLY A 63 -2.40 6.56 29.68
N GLY A 64 -2.83 6.18 28.47
CA GLY A 64 -4.24 5.97 28.12
C GLY A 64 -5.06 7.24 27.85
N LEU A 65 -4.49 8.44 28.06
CA LEU A 65 -5.16 9.70 27.76
C LEU A 65 -4.94 10.09 26.29
N ILE A 66 -6.02 10.38 25.56
CA ILE A 66 -6.00 10.92 24.20
C ILE A 66 -5.86 12.45 24.25
N LEU A 67 -4.85 12.97 23.56
CA LEU A 67 -4.57 14.38 23.34
C LEU A 67 -4.79 14.72 21.86
N GLU A 68 -5.71 15.66 21.61
CA GLU A 68 -6.01 16.20 20.29
C GLU A 68 -5.31 17.54 20.10
N LYS A 69 -5.88 18.45 19.32
CA LYS A 69 -5.38 19.82 19.17
C LYS A 69 -5.69 20.62 20.44
N PRO A 70 -4.73 21.43 20.93
CA PRO A 70 -4.98 22.28 22.08
C PRO A 70 -6.03 23.34 21.73
N VAL A 71 -6.93 23.64 22.68
CA VAL A 71 -7.96 24.68 22.48
C VAL A 71 -7.41 26.10 22.68
N ASP A 72 -6.33 26.23 23.45
CA ASP A 72 -5.63 27.48 23.72
C ASP A 72 -4.17 27.22 24.14
N LYS A 73 -3.40 28.30 24.34
CA LYS A 73 -1.99 28.23 24.77
C LYS A 73 -1.80 27.52 26.11
N GLN A 74 -2.74 27.66 27.04
CA GLN A 74 -2.63 27.03 28.36
C GLN A 74 -2.87 25.53 28.28
N ASP A 75 -3.75 25.10 27.37
CA ASP A 75 -3.95 23.70 27.04
C ASP A 75 -2.72 23.08 26.38
N ALA A 76 -2.09 23.80 25.45
CA ALA A 76 -0.80 23.38 24.88
C ALA A 76 0.27 23.20 25.96
N TYR A 77 0.39 24.12 26.92
CA TYR A 77 1.29 23.96 28.06
C TYR A 77 0.97 22.68 28.85
N ARG A 78 -0.29 22.45 29.22
CA ARG A 78 -0.69 21.23 29.95
C ARG A 78 -0.35 19.95 29.19
N MET A 79 -0.57 19.94 27.88
CA MET A 79 -0.21 18.80 27.02
C MET A 79 1.30 18.59 27.01
N LEU A 80 2.08 19.63 26.67
CA LEU A 80 3.53 19.56 26.55
C LEU A 80 4.22 19.20 27.88
N SER A 81 3.82 19.81 29.00
CA SER A 81 4.33 19.44 30.32
C SER A 81 4.02 17.99 30.68
N ARG A 82 2.90 17.43 30.19
CA ARG A 82 2.55 16.03 30.43
C ARG A 82 3.44 15.08 29.63
N LEU A 83 3.79 15.45 28.39
CA LEU A 83 4.67 14.70 27.48
C LEU A 83 6.17 14.86 27.82
N ASN A 84 6.55 15.96 28.45
CA ASN A 84 7.95 16.31 28.76
C ASN A 84 8.71 15.15 29.43
N GLY A 85 9.88 14.81 28.89
CA GLY A 85 10.73 13.72 29.38
C GLY A 85 10.15 12.30 29.22
N LYS A 86 9.02 12.09 28.52
CA LYS A 86 8.33 10.80 28.45
C LYS A 86 8.20 10.28 27.03
N GLU A 87 7.92 8.98 26.93
CA GLU A 87 7.47 8.36 25.70
C GLU A 87 5.95 8.41 25.60
N HIS A 88 5.46 8.62 24.38
CA HIS A 88 4.05 8.62 24.02
C HIS A 88 3.85 8.04 22.63
N SER A 89 2.64 7.60 22.33
CA SER A 89 2.28 7.04 21.03
C SER A 89 1.49 8.05 20.21
N VAL A 90 1.89 8.22 18.95
CA VAL A 90 1.14 8.93 17.93
C VAL A 90 0.40 7.90 17.07
N PHE A 91 -0.91 8.04 16.99
CA PHE A 91 -1.74 7.22 16.10
C PHE A 91 -2.31 8.10 15.00
N THR A 92 -2.18 7.67 13.74
CA THR A 92 -2.99 8.22 12.66
C THR A 92 -3.92 7.15 12.12
N GLY A 93 -5.22 7.35 12.28
CA GLY A 93 -6.25 6.58 11.59
C GLY A 93 -6.46 7.13 10.19
N VAL A 94 -6.61 6.23 9.21
CA VAL A 94 -6.85 6.58 7.81
C VAL A 94 -8.04 5.79 7.28
N ALA A 95 -8.92 6.46 6.57
CA ALA A 95 -10.02 5.86 5.84
C ALA A 95 -9.92 6.21 4.35
N ILE A 96 -9.95 5.20 3.49
CA ILE A 96 -10.02 5.32 2.04
C ILE A 96 -11.45 4.93 1.66
N VAL A 97 -12.22 5.90 1.18
CA VAL A 97 -13.62 5.71 0.79
C VAL A 97 -13.71 5.71 -0.73
N HIS A 98 -13.96 4.56 -1.31
CA HIS A 98 -14.33 4.43 -2.72
C HIS A 98 -15.78 4.80 -2.89
N CYS A 99 -16.04 5.62 -3.89
CA CYS A 99 -17.36 6.15 -4.16
C CYS A 99 -17.78 5.67 -5.56
N CYS A 100 -18.84 4.86 -5.62
CA CYS A 100 -19.43 4.42 -6.87
C CYS A 100 -20.80 5.09 -7.02
N THR A 101 -21.12 5.54 -8.24
CA THR A 101 -22.45 6.08 -8.53
C THR A 101 -23.15 5.23 -9.56
N THR A 102 -24.23 4.58 -9.16
CA THR A 102 -25.09 3.78 -10.03
C THR A 102 -26.50 4.33 -9.91
N ASP A 103 -27.16 4.64 -11.03
CA ASP A 103 -28.52 5.20 -11.05
C ASP A 103 -28.73 6.42 -10.12
N ALA A 104 -27.72 7.30 -10.06
CA ALA A 104 -27.65 8.47 -9.18
C ALA A 104 -27.64 8.17 -7.66
N GLN A 105 -27.52 6.91 -7.26
CA GLN A 105 -27.26 6.50 -5.87
C GLN A 105 -25.75 6.40 -5.62
N LEU A 106 -25.34 6.82 -4.42
CA LEU A 106 -23.95 6.80 -4.00
C LEU A 106 -23.69 5.58 -3.11
N ASP A 107 -22.92 4.65 -3.64
CA ASP A 107 -22.39 3.51 -2.91
C ASP A 107 -20.98 3.82 -2.40
N LEU A 108 -20.72 3.46 -1.14
CA LEU A 108 -19.49 3.78 -0.44
C LEU A 108 -18.86 2.50 0.11
N GLU A 109 -17.67 2.18 -0.39
CA GLU A 109 -16.83 1.11 0.16
C GLU A 109 -15.69 1.74 0.97
N VAL A 110 -15.50 1.29 2.21
CA VAL A 110 -14.54 1.89 3.13
C VAL A 110 -13.43 0.89 3.46
N SER A 111 -12.20 1.31 3.23
CA SER A 111 -10.99 0.62 3.70
C SER A 111 -10.30 1.44 4.77
N GLU A 112 -10.04 0.82 5.92
CA GLU A 112 -9.57 1.48 7.13
C GLU A 112 -8.25 0.86 7.58
N PHE A 113 -7.34 1.69 8.10
CA PHE A 113 -6.12 1.25 8.75
C PHE A 113 -5.58 2.34 9.69
N HIS A 114 -4.58 2.00 10.48
CA HIS A 114 -3.85 2.97 11.29
C HIS A 114 -2.36 2.67 11.29
N GLU A 115 -1.57 3.64 11.71
CA GLU A 115 -0.15 3.50 12.03
C GLU A 115 0.12 4.05 13.43
N GLU A 116 0.99 3.37 14.17
CA GLU A 116 1.49 3.82 15.47
C GLU A 116 2.98 4.18 15.38
N THR A 117 3.35 5.31 15.96
CA THR A 117 4.75 5.70 16.14
C THR A 117 4.98 6.16 17.56
N THR A 118 6.00 5.60 18.24
CA THR A 118 6.42 6.06 19.56
C THR A 118 7.37 7.24 19.42
N VAL A 119 7.15 8.29 20.22
CA VAL A 119 7.98 9.49 20.26
C VAL A 119 8.45 9.69 21.70
N LYS A 120 9.75 9.95 21.88
CA LYS A 120 10.35 10.33 23.15
C LYS A 120 10.61 11.83 23.15
N PHE A 121 10.10 12.53 24.15
CA PHE A 121 10.53 13.89 24.43
C PHE A 121 11.76 13.91 25.33
N SER A 122 12.64 14.87 25.04
CA SER A 122 13.72 15.29 25.94
C SER A 122 13.14 15.87 27.23
N GLU A 123 13.96 16.03 28.26
CA GLU A 123 13.61 16.83 29.44
C GLU A 123 13.82 18.31 29.13
N LEU A 124 12.74 19.08 29.11
CA LEU A 124 12.71 20.49 28.71
C LEU A 124 12.40 21.39 29.89
N SER A 125 13.00 22.59 29.89
CA SER A 125 12.66 23.62 30.88
C SER A 125 11.32 24.26 30.56
N GLU A 126 10.71 24.88 31.58
CA GLU A 126 9.45 25.58 31.44
C GLU A 126 9.54 26.75 30.45
N GLU A 127 10.69 27.45 30.43
CA GLU A 127 10.95 28.56 29.52
C GLU A 127 10.91 28.09 28.06
N LEU A 128 11.55 26.96 27.75
CA LEU A 128 11.57 26.42 26.39
C LEU A 128 10.17 25.98 25.94
N LEU A 129 9.36 25.41 26.85
CA LEU A 129 7.98 25.07 26.54
C LEU A 129 7.17 26.32 26.17
N TRP A 130 7.31 27.41 26.93
CA TRP A 130 6.62 28.67 26.63
C TRP A 130 7.11 29.33 25.35
N GLU A 131 8.42 29.32 25.07
CA GLU A 131 8.96 29.81 23.79
C GLU A 131 8.36 29.05 22.60
N TYR A 132 8.25 27.72 22.73
CA TYR A 132 7.59 26.91 21.70
C TYR A 132 6.11 27.24 21.55
N ILE A 133 5.38 27.44 22.64
CA ILE A 133 3.96 27.80 22.62
C ILE A 133 3.73 29.18 22.02
N ASP A 134 4.60 30.13 22.34
CA ASP A 134 4.49 31.51 21.86
C ASP A 134 4.81 31.66 20.37
N SER A 135 5.51 30.69 19.77
CA SER A 135 5.66 30.59 18.32
C SER A 135 4.32 30.35 17.59
N GLY A 136 3.30 29.81 18.29
CA GLY A 136 2.02 29.41 17.72
C GLY A 136 2.02 28.04 17.04
N GLU A 137 3.17 27.39 16.90
CA GLU A 137 3.30 26.07 16.27
C GLU A 137 2.40 24.97 16.86
N PRO A 138 2.10 24.93 18.18
CA PRO A 138 1.26 23.89 18.76
C PRO A 138 -0.20 23.82 18.27
N MET A 139 -0.77 24.95 17.83
CA MET A 139 -2.22 25.16 17.86
C MET A 139 -3.02 24.27 16.89
N ASP A 140 -2.40 23.83 15.81
CA ASP A 140 -3.05 22.99 14.78
C ASP A 140 -2.64 21.52 14.85
N LYS A 141 -1.94 21.08 15.91
CA LYS A 141 -1.29 19.77 16.00
C LYS A 141 -1.78 18.95 17.18
N ALA A 142 -1.94 17.65 16.96
CA ALA A 142 -2.29 16.71 18.02
C ALA A 142 -1.20 16.67 19.10
N GLY A 143 -1.61 16.71 20.37
CA GLY A 143 -0.68 16.79 21.50
C GLY A 143 0.07 18.11 21.60
N GLY A 144 -0.23 19.10 20.75
CA GLY A 144 0.36 20.43 20.79
C GLY A 144 1.81 20.51 20.31
N TYR A 145 2.27 19.61 19.43
CA TYR A 145 3.63 19.72 18.86
C TYR A 145 3.76 19.21 17.43
N GLY A 146 4.80 19.66 16.72
CA GLY A 146 5.18 19.21 15.38
C GLY A 146 6.66 18.89 15.26
N ILE A 147 7.00 17.76 14.64
CA ILE A 147 8.40 17.30 14.57
C ILE A 147 9.25 18.02 13.49
N GLN A 148 8.64 18.82 12.60
CA GLN A 148 9.30 19.33 11.39
C GLN A 148 10.01 20.69 11.56
N ALA A 149 9.64 21.46 12.58
CA ALA A 149 10.10 22.84 12.77
C ALA A 149 10.70 23.03 14.17
N LEU A 150 10.25 24.03 14.94
CA LEU A 150 10.78 24.28 16.29
C LEU A 150 10.49 23.11 17.22
N GLY A 151 9.44 22.33 16.97
CA GLY A 151 9.14 21.16 17.79
C GLY A 151 10.18 20.03 17.65
N GLY A 152 11.10 20.10 16.68
CA GLY A 152 12.27 19.21 16.62
C GLY A 152 13.20 19.37 17.84
N MET A 153 13.13 20.50 18.55
CA MET A 153 13.85 20.73 19.81
C MET A 153 13.30 19.89 20.97
N LEU A 154 12.04 19.47 20.87
CA LEU A 154 11.33 18.75 21.92
C LEU A 154 11.61 17.25 21.87
N VAL A 155 11.85 16.72 20.67
CA VAL A 155 11.92 15.29 20.39
C VAL A 155 13.35 14.79 20.54
N GLU A 156 13.55 13.81 21.42
CA GLU A 156 14.83 13.12 21.59
C GLU A 156 15.02 12.06 20.51
N HIS A 157 13.99 11.22 20.30
CA HIS A 157 13.98 10.20 19.26
C HIS A 157 12.57 9.73 18.89
N VAL A 158 12.47 9.07 17.74
CA VAL A 158 11.24 8.50 17.17
C VAL A 158 11.47 7.03 16.84
N ARG A 159 10.49 6.17 17.14
CA ARG A 159 10.49 4.75 16.79
C ARG A 159 9.21 4.41 16.04
N GLY A 160 9.33 4.19 14.73
CA GLY A 160 8.22 3.91 13.82
C GLY A 160 8.24 4.81 12.59
N ASP A 161 7.09 5.01 11.96
CA ASP A 161 6.96 5.86 10.78
C ASP A 161 7.03 7.35 11.16
N PHE A 162 8.03 8.06 10.65
CA PHE A 162 8.17 9.50 10.85
C PHE A 162 7.02 10.28 10.20
N LEU A 163 6.54 9.86 9.02
CA LEU A 163 5.46 10.57 8.31
C LEU A 163 4.11 10.41 9.03
N ASN A 164 3.93 9.32 9.77
CA ASN A 164 2.81 9.17 10.70
C ASN A 164 2.79 10.28 11.76
N VAL A 165 3.95 10.63 12.35
CA VAL A 165 4.06 11.73 13.33
C VAL A 165 3.78 13.08 12.70
N VAL A 166 4.13 13.26 11.42
CA VAL A 166 3.77 14.47 10.65
C VAL A 166 2.26 14.55 10.42
N GLY A 167 1.55 13.43 10.41
CA GLY A 167 0.09 13.36 10.32
C GLY A 167 -0.44 12.51 9.17
N PHE A 168 0.40 11.77 8.44
CA PHE A 168 -0.07 10.83 7.42
C PHE A 168 0.90 9.65 7.18
N PRO A 169 0.51 8.40 7.46
CA PRO A 169 1.37 7.23 7.32
C PRO A 169 1.51 6.78 5.87
N LEU A 170 2.29 7.53 5.09
CA LEU A 170 2.39 7.36 3.63
C LEU A 170 2.84 5.96 3.21
N ASN A 171 3.74 5.32 3.96
CA ASN A 171 4.20 3.97 3.64
C ASN A 171 3.06 2.95 3.73
N HIS A 172 2.33 2.97 4.84
CA HIS A 172 1.18 2.09 5.07
C HIS A 172 0.07 2.38 4.06
N PHE A 173 -0.21 3.66 3.81
CA PHE A 173 -1.16 4.08 2.78
C PHE A 173 -0.84 3.46 1.40
N CYS A 174 0.41 3.57 0.93
CA CYS A 174 0.82 2.98 -0.34
C CYS A 174 0.67 1.44 -0.36
N LYS A 175 1.01 0.75 0.74
CA LYS A 175 0.77 -0.70 0.87
C LYS A 175 -0.71 -1.04 0.78
N LYS A 176 -1.56 -0.24 1.42
CA LYS A 176 -3.02 -0.43 1.39
C LYS A 176 -3.58 -0.22 -0.02
N LEU A 177 -3.08 0.76 -0.77
CA LEU A 177 -3.46 0.92 -2.18
C LEU A 177 -3.08 -0.31 -3.03
N VAL A 178 -1.88 -0.85 -2.83
CA VAL A 178 -1.47 -2.09 -3.54
C VAL A 178 -2.39 -3.26 -3.18
N GLU A 179 -2.73 -3.43 -1.90
CA GLU A 179 -3.68 -4.47 -1.46
C GLU A 179 -5.05 -4.33 -2.16
N LEU A 180 -5.57 -3.11 -2.24
CA LEU A 180 -6.90 -2.85 -2.81
C LEU A 180 -6.95 -2.99 -4.33
N TYR A 181 -5.84 -2.71 -5.04
CA TYR A 181 -5.85 -2.63 -6.51
C TYR A 181 -4.98 -3.65 -7.23
N SER A 182 -4.11 -4.40 -6.52
CA SER A 182 -3.18 -5.36 -7.13
C SER A 182 -3.48 -6.83 -6.82
N LEU A 183 -4.59 -7.14 -6.14
CA LEU A 183 -5.08 -8.51 -6.08
C LEU A 183 -5.60 -8.93 -7.46
N PRO A 184 -5.21 -10.10 -8.00
CA PRO A 184 -5.78 -10.57 -9.25
C PRO A 184 -7.29 -10.76 -9.06
N ARG A 185 -8.08 -10.23 -9.99
CA ARG A 185 -9.52 -10.50 -10.00
C ARG A 185 -9.70 -12.01 -10.00
N ARG A 186 -10.63 -12.56 -9.22
CA ARG A 186 -10.92 -14.01 -9.21
C ARG A 186 -11.20 -14.58 -10.61
N GLU A 187 -11.55 -13.71 -11.55
CA GLU A 187 -11.78 -14.01 -12.97
C GLU A 187 -10.47 -14.25 -13.77
N ASP A 188 -9.34 -13.66 -13.36
CA ASP A 188 -8.02 -13.84 -13.97
C ASP A 188 -7.36 -15.17 -13.54
N LEU A 189 -7.90 -15.84 -12.51
CA LEU A 189 -7.49 -17.17 -12.06
C LEU A 189 -8.21 -18.30 -12.81
N ARG A 190 -8.79 -18.03 -13.99
CA ARG A 190 -9.13 -19.11 -14.94
C ARG A 190 -7.83 -19.78 -15.37
N ARG A 191 -7.51 -20.89 -14.67
CA ARG A 191 -6.47 -21.88 -14.99
C ARG A 191 -6.10 -21.83 -16.46
N VAL A 192 -5.00 -21.15 -16.79
CA VAL A 192 -4.22 -21.53 -17.96
C VAL A 192 -3.65 -22.90 -17.61
N LYS A 193 -4.29 -23.96 -18.11
CA LYS A 193 -3.64 -25.27 -18.20
C LYS A 193 -2.46 -25.06 -19.15
N HIS A 194 -1.27 -24.85 -18.59
CA HIS A 194 -0.07 -25.07 -19.37
C HIS A 194 0.04 -26.58 -19.57
N ASP A 195 0.08 -27.01 -20.83
CA ASP A 195 0.49 -28.36 -21.18
C ASP A 195 1.89 -28.59 -20.60
N SER A 196 2.07 -29.76 -19.99
CA SER A 196 3.22 -30.18 -19.21
C SER A 196 4.57 -29.72 -19.81
N ILE A 197 5.38 -29.06 -19.00
CA ILE A 197 6.79 -28.79 -19.31
C ILE A 197 7.48 -30.15 -19.46
N PRO A 198 8.12 -30.47 -20.60
CA PRO A 198 8.84 -31.73 -20.75
C PRO A 198 10.06 -31.73 -19.82
N PRO A 199 10.38 -32.87 -19.18
CA PRO A 199 11.54 -32.96 -18.29
C PRO A 199 12.83 -32.76 -19.10
N VAL A 200 13.71 -31.89 -18.59
CA VAL A 200 15.06 -31.71 -19.13
C VAL A 200 15.95 -32.75 -18.45
N ASP A 201 16.56 -33.63 -19.25
CA ASP A 201 17.54 -34.61 -18.77
C ASP A 201 18.77 -33.90 -18.19
N THR A 202 18.90 -33.95 -16.86
CA THR A 202 20.12 -33.55 -16.16
C THR A 202 21.23 -34.53 -16.47
N PHE A 203 22.27 -34.04 -17.14
CA PHE A 203 23.59 -34.67 -17.21
C PHE A 203 24.14 -34.88 -15.80
N GLU A 204 24.30 -36.15 -15.40
CA GLU A 204 25.38 -36.64 -14.54
C GLU A 204 25.21 -38.15 -14.28
N ASN A 205 26.05 -38.99 -14.92
CA ASN A 205 26.83 -40.00 -14.20
C ASN A 205 27.76 -40.77 -15.15
N LEU A 206 29.05 -40.44 -15.08
CA LEU A 206 30.14 -41.31 -15.48
C LEU A 206 30.65 -42.01 -14.23
N SER A 207 30.37 -43.31 -14.10
CA SER A 207 31.27 -44.32 -13.48
C SER A 207 30.59 -45.70 -13.48
N ASP A 208 30.83 -46.44 -14.56
CA ASP A 208 31.57 -47.71 -14.57
C ASP A 208 31.31 -48.80 -13.51
N VAL A 209 30.91 -49.96 -14.07
CA VAL A 209 31.43 -51.32 -13.82
C VAL A 209 30.56 -52.29 -12.99
N GLU A 210 29.94 -53.19 -13.75
CA GLU A 210 29.81 -54.65 -13.63
C GLU A 210 29.72 -55.35 -12.26
N GLY A 211 28.77 -56.31 -12.15
CA GLY A 211 29.01 -57.52 -11.36
C GLY A 211 27.80 -58.23 -10.75
N SER A 212 27.17 -59.11 -11.53
CA SER A 212 26.66 -60.45 -11.16
C SER A 212 25.64 -60.66 -10.01
N GLY A 213 24.56 -61.37 -10.37
CA GLY A 213 23.82 -62.34 -9.53
C GLY A 213 22.85 -61.73 -8.51
N SER A 214 21.65 -62.24 -8.25
CA SER A 214 21.01 -63.52 -8.53
C SER A 214 19.54 -63.39 -8.09
N ASP A 215 18.60 -63.93 -8.87
CA ASP A 215 17.25 -64.33 -8.43
C ASP A 215 17.33 -65.47 -7.37
N PRO A 216 16.30 -65.80 -6.54
CA PRO A 216 14.92 -65.98 -7.01
C PRO A 216 13.72 -65.78 -6.03
N ALA A 217 12.54 -65.66 -6.65
CA ALA A 217 11.27 -66.37 -6.37
C ALA A 217 10.29 -65.98 -5.24
N GLN A 218 9.03 -66.25 -5.61
CA GLN A 218 7.77 -66.43 -4.86
C GLN A 218 7.01 -65.14 -4.53
N GLY A 219 5.72 -65.01 -4.85
CA GLY A 219 4.73 -65.92 -5.45
C GLY A 219 3.35 -65.24 -5.38
N ASP A 220 2.41 -65.72 -6.20
CA ASP A 220 0.94 -65.80 -6.02
C ASP A 220 0.17 -64.58 -5.43
N ASP A 221 -1.03 -64.20 -5.84
CA ASP A 221 -2.11 -64.77 -6.65
C ASP A 221 -3.09 -63.57 -6.81
N GLY A 222 -3.73 -63.26 -7.93
CA GLY A 222 -4.93 -63.96 -8.40
C GLY A 222 -6.05 -62.97 -8.74
N GLY A 223 -6.55 -63.05 -9.98
CA GLY A 223 -7.91 -62.69 -10.43
C GLY A 223 -8.28 -61.21 -10.53
N GLY A 224 -8.87 -60.69 -11.61
CA GLY A 224 -9.47 -61.33 -12.78
C GLY A 224 -10.69 -60.51 -13.24
N HIS A 225 -10.69 -60.20 -14.55
CA HIS A 225 -11.83 -59.86 -15.42
C HIS A 225 -12.60 -58.53 -15.18
N GLY A 226 -13.05 -57.82 -16.21
CA GLY A 226 -13.18 -58.18 -17.63
C GLY A 226 -13.38 -56.95 -18.52
N ARG A 227 -12.94 -57.13 -19.77
CA ARG A 227 -13.15 -56.27 -20.94
C ARG A 227 -14.56 -56.43 -21.50
N ALA A 228 -14.96 -55.46 -22.32
CA ALA A 228 -15.58 -55.56 -23.66
C ALA A 228 -16.64 -54.45 -23.79
N GLU A 229 -16.37 -53.42 -24.59
CA GLU A 229 -16.62 -53.33 -26.05
C GLU A 229 -18.11 -53.12 -26.37
N ALA A 230 -18.42 -51.93 -26.88
CA ALA A 230 -18.95 -51.70 -28.23
C ALA A 230 -20.50 -51.70 -28.20
N ASP A 231 -21.26 -50.98 -29.00
CA ASP A 231 -21.07 -50.32 -30.28
C ASP A 231 -22.29 -49.39 -30.47
N GLY A 232 -22.29 -48.59 -31.53
CA GLY A 232 -23.55 -48.36 -32.25
C GLY A 232 -24.29 -47.03 -32.06
N ASP A 233 -23.90 -46.11 -32.92
CA ASP A 233 -24.77 -45.59 -33.99
C ASP A 233 -25.32 -44.16 -33.91
N ARG A 234 -25.20 -43.54 -35.09
CA ARG A 234 -25.51 -42.20 -35.51
C ARG A 234 -27.02 -42.05 -35.67
N THR A 235 -27.58 -40.86 -35.45
CA THR A 235 -28.05 -39.95 -36.53
C THR A 235 -28.87 -38.75 -36.03
N GLN A 236 -28.68 -37.64 -36.76
CA GLN A 236 -29.62 -36.57 -37.10
C GLN A 236 -30.01 -35.50 -36.06
N ALA A 237 -29.52 -34.29 -36.35
CA ALA A 237 -30.14 -33.02 -36.01
C ALA A 237 -31.43 -32.78 -36.83
N PRO A 238 -32.34 -31.94 -36.32
CA PRO A 238 -32.78 -30.81 -37.14
C PRO A 238 -32.83 -29.48 -36.37
N ALA A 239 -32.94 -28.41 -37.16
CA ALA A 239 -32.85 -27.00 -36.83
C ALA A 239 -33.94 -26.48 -35.86
N GLY A 240 -33.65 -25.32 -35.26
CA GLY A 240 -34.40 -24.66 -34.16
C GLY A 240 -35.84 -24.19 -34.47
N PRO A 241 -36.46 -23.50 -33.52
CA PRO A 241 -36.34 -22.04 -33.50
C PRO A 241 -36.22 -21.39 -32.11
N GLN A 242 -35.87 -20.10 -32.17
CA GLN A 242 -35.77 -19.10 -31.11
C GLN A 242 -36.84 -19.17 -30.00
N GLY A 243 -36.41 -18.88 -28.77
CA GLY A 243 -37.33 -18.53 -27.69
C GLY A 243 -36.64 -18.43 -26.33
N THR A 244 -36.31 -17.20 -25.93
CA THR A 244 -36.28 -16.69 -24.55
C THR A 244 -35.47 -17.45 -23.49
N ASP A 245 -34.30 -16.92 -23.14
CA ASP A 245 -33.71 -17.16 -21.82
C ASP A 245 -33.24 -15.84 -21.19
N SER A 246 -33.93 -15.51 -20.09
CA SER A 246 -33.49 -14.68 -18.98
C SER A 246 -32.23 -15.26 -18.33
N HIS A 247 -31.20 -14.45 -18.10
CA HIS A 247 -30.43 -14.36 -16.85
C HIS A 247 -29.10 -13.60 -17.04
N GLY A 248 -28.80 -12.69 -16.11
CA GLY A 248 -27.43 -12.22 -15.84
C GLY A 248 -27.22 -10.73 -16.03
N THR A 249 -27.75 -9.91 -15.13
CA THR A 249 -27.22 -8.55 -14.87
C THR A 249 -25.80 -8.71 -14.35
N GLY A 250 -24.82 -8.64 -15.25
CA GLY A 250 -23.42 -8.52 -14.88
C GLY A 250 -23.20 -7.12 -14.33
N GLU A 251 -23.10 -7.01 -13.01
CA GLU A 251 -22.51 -5.84 -12.35
C GLU A 251 -21.09 -5.69 -12.89
N SER A 252 -20.85 -4.65 -13.70
CA SER A 252 -19.50 -4.31 -14.12
C SER A 252 -18.75 -3.77 -12.90
N PRO A 253 -17.59 -4.33 -12.53
CA PRO A 253 -16.79 -3.79 -11.44
C PRO A 253 -16.38 -2.34 -11.75
N PRO A 254 -16.13 -1.51 -10.70
CA PRO A 254 -15.79 -0.12 -10.89
C PRO A 254 -14.57 0.03 -11.81
N PRO A 255 -14.54 1.11 -12.63
CA PRO A 255 -13.43 1.36 -13.53
C PRO A 255 -12.11 1.45 -12.75
N PHE A 256 -11.11 0.74 -13.24
CA PHE A 256 -9.78 0.69 -12.65
C PHE A 256 -9.14 2.09 -12.65
N PRO A 257 -8.67 2.63 -11.51
CA PRO A 257 -8.20 4.02 -11.43
C PRO A 257 -6.77 4.15 -11.98
N ALA A 258 -6.65 4.16 -13.31
CA ALA A 258 -5.37 4.23 -14.03
C ALA A 258 -4.45 5.38 -13.55
N GLY A 259 -5.02 6.53 -13.19
CA GLY A 259 -4.26 7.69 -12.68
C GLY A 259 -3.56 7.44 -11.33
N LEU A 260 -4.01 6.48 -10.53
CA LEU A 260 -3.37 6.12 -9.27
C LEU A 260 -2.13 5.24 -9.49
N LEU A 261 -2.13 4.39 -10.52
CA LEU A 261 -0.95 3.61 -10.92
C LEU A 261 0.09 4.48 -11.59
N GLU A 262 -0.32 5.36 -12.50
CA GLU A 262 0.58 6.36 -13.10
C GLU A 262 1.29 7.19 -12.03
N LEU A 263 0.59 7.49 -10.93
CA LEU A 263 1.19 8.16 -9.80
C LEU A 263 2.22 7.31 -9.06
N ILE A 264 1.90 6.04 -8.77
CA ILE A 264 2.82 5.13 -8.08
C ILE A 264 4.08 4.95 -8.93
N ASP A 265 3.92 4.82 -10.24
CA ASP A 265 5.01 4.73 -11.20
C ASP A 265 5.77 6.06 -11.31
N GLY A 266 5.07 7.21 -11.29
CA GLY A 266 5.69 8.53 -11.21
C GLY A 266 6.49 8.75 -9.92
N PHE A 267 6.08 8.16 -8.80
CA PHE A 267 6.84 8.21 -7.55
C PHE A 267 8.10 7.34 -7.62
N LYS A 268 8.00 6.12 -8.14
CA LYS A 268 9.16 5.25 -8.42
C LYS A 268 10.12 5.94 -9.38
N ALA A 269 9.60 6.59 -10.42
CA ALA A 269 10.36 7.37 -11.39
C ALA A 269 11.10 8.54 -10.75
N SER A 270 10.44 9.31 -9.90
CA SER A 270 11.07 10.43 -9.20
C SER A 270 12.24 10.00 -8.33
N LYS A 271 12.13 8.86 -7.63
CA LYS A 271 13.21 8.33 -6.77
C LYS A 271 14.37 7.75 -7.60
N ALA A 272 14.07 7.00 -8.65
CA ALA A 272 15.08 6.46 -9.55
C ALA A 272 15.83 7.59 -10.27
N LEU A 273 15.11 8.57 -10.82
CA LEU A 273 15.68 9.76 -11.47
C LEU A 273 16.56 10.55 -10.51
N PHE A 274 16.10 10.81 -9.28
CA PHE A 274 16.89 11.54 -8.28
C PHE A 274 18.19 10.82 -7.94
N VAL A 275 18.15 9.50 -7.74
CA VAL A 275 19.35 8.71 -7.43
C VAL A 275 20.30 8.67 -8.63
N ALA A 276 19.78 8.44 -9.84
CA ALA A 276 20.58 8.41 -11.07
C ALA A 276 21.22 9.77 -11.38
N CYS A 277 20.53 10.89 -11.15
CA CYS A 277 21.10 12.24 -11.24
C CYS A 277 22.16 12.48 -10.16
N LYS A 278 21.89 12.11 -8.90
CA LYS A 278 22.86 12.29 -7.80
C LYS A 278 24.17 11.52 -8.04
N LEU A 279 24.07 10.35 -8.66
CA LEU A 279 25.20 9.50 -9.02
C LEU A 279 25.79 9.84 -10.40
N ASN A 280 25.31 10.88 -11.08
CA ASN A 280 25.77 11.30 -12.41
C ASN A 280 25.69 10.19 -13.49
N VAL A 281 24.77 9.23 -13.33
CA VAL A 281 24.62 8.09 -14.26
C VAL A 281 24.33 8.56 -15.68
N PHE A 282 23.47 9.57 -15.83
CA PHE A 282 23.10 10.11 -17.14
C PHE A 282 24.27 10.87 -17.79
N ASP A 283 25.09 11.56 -17.01
CA ASP A 283 26.25 12.29 -17.53
C ASP A 283 27.33 11.33 -18.02
N VAL A 284 27.58 10.24 -17.27
CA VAL A 284 28.48 9.16 -17.70
C VAL A 284 28.02 8.56 -19.03
N LEU A 285 26.75 8.18 -19.13
CA LEU A 285 26.19 7.60 -20.36
C LEU A 285 26.17 8.59 -21.54
N LYS A 286 26.01 9.89 -21.26
CA LYS A 286 26.04 10.94 -22.29
C LYS A 286 27.45 11.18 -22.85
N VAL A 287 28.49 11.08 -22.00
CA VAL A 287 29.88 11.29 -22.40
C VAL A 287 30.46 10.04 -23.08
N ASP A 288 30.19 8.87 -22.54
CA ASP A 288 30.87 7.63 -22.92
C ASP A 288 30.04 6.69 -23.79
N GLY A 289 28.76 6.99 -24.00
CA GLY A 289 27.83 6.14 -24.73
C GLY A 289 27.35 4.92 -23.93
N PRO A 290 26.78 3.89 -24.60
CA PRO A 290 26.29 2.70 -23.94
C PRO A 290 27.42 1.94 -23.22
N LEU A 291 27.23 1.67 -21.93
CA LEU A 291 28.20 1.00 -21.06
C LEU A 291 27.54 -0.14 -20.31
N LYS A 292 28.34 -1.15 -19.91
CA LYS A 292 27.86 -2.20 -19.00
C LYS A 292 27.74 -1.64 -17.59
N ALA A 293 26.83 -2.22 -16.80
CA ALA A 293 26.59 -1.78 -15.43
C ALA A 293 27.85 -1.79 -14.55
N VAL A 294 28.79 -2.73 -14.78
CA VAL A 294 30.08 -2.79 -14.09
C VAL A 294 30.96 -1.57 -14.37
N ASP A 295 31.00 -1.10 -15.62
CA ASP A 295 31.82 0.04 -16.02
C ASP A 295 31.22 1.34 -15.51
N ILE A 296 29.88 1.46 -15.52
CA ILE A 296 29.15 2.59 -14.94
C ILE A 296 29.41 2.63 -13.43
N ALA A 297 29.25 1.50 -12.74
CA ALA A 297 29.45 1.39 -11.29
C ALA A 297 30.85 1.85 -10.87
N GLY A 298 31.89 1.48 -11.64
CA GLY A 298 33.26 1.95 -11.41
C GLY A 298 33.43 3.46 -11.61
N LYS A 299 32.73 4.06 -12.58
CA LYS A 299 32.81 5.51 -12.86
C LYS A 299 32.07 6.38 -11.85
N ILE A 300 31.03 5.84 -11.20
CA ILE A 300 30.23 6.56 -10.20
C ILE A 300 30.59 6.18 -8.76
N ASP A 301 31.63 5.36 -8.57
CA ASP A 301 32.06 4.81 -7.27
C ASP A 301 30.91 4.17 -6.48
N ALA A 302 30.17 3.26 -7.14
CA ALA A 302 29.03 2.56 -6.55
C ALA A 302 29.13 1.04 -6.73
N SER A 303 28.31 0.30 -5.98
CA SER A 303 28.25 -1.16 -6.09
C SER A 303 27.66 -1.60 -7.43
N VAL A 304 28.26 -2.61 -8.08
CA VAL A 304 27.77 -3.16 -9.36
C VAL A 304 26.30 -3.61 -9.26
N CYS A 305 25.94 -4.38 -8.22
CA CYS A 305 24.58 -4.87 -8.02
C CYS A 305 23.56 -3.73 -7.82
N GLY A 306 23.94 -2.67 -7.09
CA GLY A 306 23.09 -1.49 -6.92
C GLY A 306 22.89 -0.72 -8.22
N THR A 307 23.96 -0.58 -9.01
CA THR A 307 23.93 0.07 -10.32
C THR A 307 23.08 -0.72 -11.32
N GLU A 308 23.19 -2.05 -11.37
CA GLU A 308 22.33 -2.89 -12.21
C GLU A 308 20.85 -2.70 -11.91
N ARG A 309 20.46 -2.76 -10.62
CA ARG A 309 19.07 -2.54 -10.21
C ARG A 309 18.58 -1.14 -10.54
N LEU A 310 19.43 -0.12 -10.36
CA LEU A 310 19.10 1.26 -10.73
C LEU A 310 18.87 1.40 -12.24
N LEU A 311 19.73 0.80 -13.06
CA LEU A 311 19.61 0.82 -14.52
C LEU A 311 18.38 0.07 -15.00
N ASP A 312 18.09 -1.12 -14.47
CA ASP A 312 16.87 -1.87 -14.82
C ASP A 312 15.61 -1.09 -14.46
N VAL A 313 15.61 -0.39 -13.31
CA VAL A 313 14.51 0.51 -12.93
C VAL A 313 14.42 1.70 -13.87
N CYS A 314 15.53 2.34 -14.23
CA CYS A 314 15.54 3.44 -15.22
C CYS A 314 15.01 2.99 -16.59
N VAL A 315 15.32 1.76 -17.03
CA VAL A 315 14.79 1.19 -18.28
C VAL A 315 13.30 0.90 -18.17
N ALA A 316 12.86 0.26 -17.08
CA ALA A 316 11.45 -0.04 -16.84
C ALA A 316 10.58 1.23 -16.77
N LEU A 317 11.17 2.37 -16.40
CA LEU A 317 10.52 3.68 -16.33
C LEU A 317 10.69 4.53 -17.61
N GLY A 318 11.33 4.00 -18.65
CA GLY A 318 11.59 4.72 -19.90
C GLY A 318 12.57 5.90 -19.78
N LEU A 319 13.38 5.94 -18.71
CA LEU A 319 14.43 6.94 -18.49
C LEU A 319 15.72 6.60 -19.25
N LEU A 320 15.93 5.32 -19.55
CA LEU A 320 17.04 4.78 -20.33
C LEU A 320 16.53 3.70 -21.28
N GLU A 321 17.26 3.47 -22.37
CA GLU A 321 17.00 2.34 -23.27
C GLU A 321 18.08 1.28 -23.04
N LYS A 322 17.66 0.01 -22.98
CA LYS A 322 18.58 -1.13 -22.87
C LYS A 322 18.99 -1.55 -24.28
N THR A 323 20.27 -1.37 -24.59
CA THR A 323 20.89 -1.74 -25.88
C THR A 323 21.66 -3.04 -25.77
#